data_AF-A0A662D730-F1
#
_entry.id   AF-A0A662D730-F1
#
_cell.length_a   1.000
_cell.length_b   1.000
_cell.length_c   1.000
_cell.angle_alpha   90.00
_cell.angle_beta   90.00
_cell.angle_gamma   90.00
#
_symmetry.space_group_name_H-M   'P 1'
#
loop_
_entity.id
_entity.type
_entity.pdbx_description
1 polymer ?
#
loop_
_entity_poly.entity_id
_entity_poly.type
_entity_poly.pdbx_seq_one_letter_code
_entity_poly.pdbx_strand_id
1 'polypeptide(L)' 'MGKTTVFIDDKLINEAIKAVGAKTKREVIEKGLKELIKTKNRQALRKELGTYDLDLSLNELERLRDEQ' A
#
# COMPACT_ATOMS: atom_id res chain seq x y z
N MET A 1 1.85 -19.06 -8.57
CA MET A 1 1.12 -18.86 -7.29
C MET A 1 1.44 -20.01 -6.36
N GLY A 2 1.84 -19.74 -5.12
CA GLY A 2 2.05 -20.77 -4.09
C GLY A 2 0.76 -21.09 -3.34
N LYS A 3 0.64 -22.32 -2.82
CA LYS A 3 -0.43 -22.71 -1.90
C LYS A 3 0.08 -22.53 -0.46
N THR A 4 -0.71 -21.89 0.38
CA THR A 4 -0.39 -21.72 1.81
C THR A 4 -1.65 -22.03 2.61
N THR A 5 -1.54 -22.86 3.63
CA THR A 5 -2.64 -23.15 4.57
C THR A 5 -2.52 -22.21 5.76
N VAL A 6 -3.61 -21.51 6.08
CA VAL A 6 -3.68 -20.56 7.20
C VAL A 6 -4.98 -20.80 7.97
N PHE A 7 -4.92 -20.62 9.29
CA PHE A 7 -6.09 -20.65 10.17
C PHE A 7 -6.59 -19.22 10.36
N ILE A 8 -7.83 -18.94 9.94
CA ILE A 8 -8.45 -17.61 10.02
C ILE A 8 -9.90 -17.81 10.47
N ASP A 9 -10.41 -16.89 11.29
CA ASP A 9 -11.83 -16.87 11.67
C ASP A 9 -12.72 -16.69 10.43
N ASP A 10 -13.64 -17.63 10.22
CA ASP A 10 -14.59 -17.59 9.11
C ASP A 10 -15.54 -16.39 9.20
N LYS A 11 -15.88 -15.91 10.41
CA LYS A 11 -16.70 -14.71 10.57
C LYS A 11 -15.99 -13.49 10.00
N LEU A 12 -14.70 -13.33 10.30
CA LEU A 12 -13.86 -12.25 9.81
C LEU A 12 -13.76 -12.27 8.28
N ILE A 13 -13.51 -13.44 7.68
CA ILE A 13 -13.45 -13.56 6.23
C ILE A 13 -14.79 -13.21 5.58
N ASN A 14 -15.90 -13.68 6.14
CA ASN A 14 -17.22 -13.42 5.58
C ASN A 14 -17.61 -11.95 5.66
N GLU A 15 -17.25 -11.28 6.75
CA GLU A 15 -17.42 -9.83 6.88
C GLU A 15 -16.57 -9.08 5.86
N ALA A 16 -15.29 -9.45 5.71
CA ALA A 16 -14.40 -8.85 4.73
C ALA A 16 -14.85 -9.08 3.28
N ILE A 17 -15.39 -10.26 2.96
CA ILE A 17 -16.00 -10.56 1.65
C ILE A 17 -17.12 -9.58 1.33
N LYS A 18 -18.03 -9.35 2.29
CA LYS A 18 -19.14 -8.42 2.14
C LYS A 18 -18.67 -6.98 2.01
N ALA A 19 -17.74 -6.55 2.87
CA ALA A 19 -17.22 -5.19 2.88
C ALA A 19 -16.46 -4.82 1.59
N VAL A 20 -15.71 -5.77 1.03
CA VAL A 20 -14.86 -5.56 -0.15
C VAL A 20 -15.60 -5.88 -1.46
N GLY A 21 -16.80 -6.48 -1.40
CA GLY A 21 -17.55 -6.94 -2.57
C GLY A 21 -16.83 -8.05 -3.34
N ALA A 22 -16.03 -8.86 -2.65
CA ALA A 22 -15.26 -9.94 -3.27
C ALA A 22 -16.12 -11.20 -3.44
N LYS A 23 -15.75 -12.08 -4.39
CA LYS A 23 -16.48 -13.33 -4.64
C LYS A 23 -15.88 -14.53 -3.92
N THR A 24 -14.61 -14.46 -3.54
CA THR A 24 -13.87 -15.61 -2.97
C THR A 24 -12.99 -15.22 -1.79
N LYS A 25 -12.74 -16.17 -0.88
CA LYS A 25 -11.78 -16.02 0.22
C LYS A 25 -10.40 -15.58 -0.30
N ARG A 26 -9.95 -16.17 -1.41
CA ARG A 26 -8.67 -15.85 -2.06
C ARG A 26 -8.58 -14.39 -2.48
N GLU A 27 -9.63 -13.87 -3.11
CA GLU A 27 -9.68 -12.50 -3.60
C GLU A 27 -9.60 -11.48 -2.45
N VAL A 28 -10.34 -11.72 -1.36
CA VAL A 28 -10.26 -10.87 -0.15
C VAL A 28 -8.87 -10.88 0.43
N ILE A 29 -8.27 -12.06 0.59
CA ILE A 29 -6.92 -12.19 1.15
C ILE A 29 -5.92 -11.42 0.27
N GLU A 30 -6.00 -11.56 -1.05
CA GLU A 30 -5.09 -10.88 -1.97
C GLU A 30 -5.26 -9.35 -1.93
N LYS A 31 -6.51 -8.86 -1.92
CA LYS A 31 -6.81 -7.43 -1.79
C LYS A 31 -6.34 -6.88 -0.44
N GLY A 32 -6.57 -7.61 0.65
CA GLY A 32 -6.13 -7.23 1.99
C GLY A 32 -4.61 -7.13 2.11
N LEU A 33 -3.87 -8.09 1.56
CA LEU A 33 -2.41 -8.05 1.53
C LEU A 33 -1.89 -6.87 0.71
N LYS A 34 -2.48 -6.60 -0.45
CA LYS A 34 -2.12 -5.43 -1.28
C LYS A 34 -2.35 -4.12 -0.53
N GLU A 35 -3.46 -3.98 0.19
CA GLU A 35 -3.74 -2.76 0.95
C GLU A 35 -2.82 -2.60 2.17
N LEU A 36 -2.46 -3.70 2.83
CA LEU A 36 -1.48 -3.68 3.91
C LEU A 36 -0.12 -3.16 3.42
N ILE A 37 0.37 -3.66 2.28
CA ILE A 37 1.62 -3.19 1.66
C ILE A 37 1.52 -1.70 1.34
N LYS A 38 0.45 -1.26 0.66
CA LYS A 38 0.24 0.16 0.35
C LYS A 38 0.24 1.02 1.61
N THR A 39 -0.42 0.56 2.66
CA THR A 39 -0.46 1.25 3.96
C THR A 39 0.94 1.41 4.55
N LYS A 40 1.75 0.35 4.53
CA LYS A 40 3.14 0.40 5.01
C LYS A 40 4.02 1.33 4.18
N ASN A 41 3.87 1.33 2.85
CA ASN A 41 4.59 2.25 1.98
C ASN A 41 4.21 3.71 2.26
N ARG A 42 2.92 4.01 2.45
CA ARG A 42 2.46 5.35 2.86
C ARG A 42 3.03 5.75 4.22
N GLN A 43 3.09 4.82 5.18
CA GLN A 43 3.68 5.07 6.50
C GLN A 43 5.19 5.35 6.41
N ALA A 44 5.93 4.58 5.59
CA ALA A 44 7.35 4.80 5.35
C ALA A 44 7.58 6.17 4.71
N LEU A 45 6.85 6.51 3.65
CA LEU A 45 6.92 7.82 3.02
C LEU A 45 6.67 8.95 4.03
N ARG A 46 5.63 8.84 4.86
CA ARG A 46 5.32 9.84 5.89
C ARG A 46 6.41 10.00 6.94
N LYS A 47 7.19 8.96 7.23
CA LYS A 47 8.34 9.05 8.13
C LYS A 47 9.52 9.79 7.49
N GLU A 48 9.67 9.67 6.18
CA GLU A 48 10.71 10.37 5.42
C GLU A 48 10.32 11.82 5.06
N LEU A 49 9.04 12.20 5.23
CA LEU A 49 8.63 13.59 5.05
C LEU A 49 9.24 14.47 6.15
N GLY A 50 10.06 15.45 5.74
CA GLY A 50 10.75 16.36 6.65
C GLY A 50 12.06 15.81 7.23
N THR A 51 12.51 14.62 6.82
CA THR A 51 13.87 14.12 7.12
C THR A 51 14.89 14.54 6.07
N TYR A 52 14.43 14.92 4.87
CA TYR A 52 15.27 15.46 3.80
C TYR A 52 15.28 16.98 3.84
N ASP A 53 16.47 17.55 3.81
CA ASP A 53 16.67 18.97 3.55
C ASP A 53 16.46 19.21 2.06
N LEU A 54 15.29 19.77 1.74
CA LEU A 54 14.86 20.10 0.39
C LEU A 54 15.15 21.58 0.09
N ASP A 55 16.29 22.10 0.57
CA ASP A 55 16.76 23.45 0.26
C ASP A 55 17.19 23.51 -1.22
N LEU A 56 16.18 23.51 -2.10
CA LEU A 56 16.29 23.59 -3.54
C LEU A 56 15.81 24.96 -3.97
N SER A 57 16.67 25.69 -4.68
CA SER A 57 16.27 26.93 -5.32
C SER A 57 15.30 26.65 -6.48
N LEU A 58 14.50 27.67 -6.84
CA LEU A 58 13.57 27.57 -7.98
C LEU A 58 14.29 27.15 -9.28
N ASN A 59 15.52 27.64 -9.49
CA ASN A 59 16.34 27.29 -10.64
C ASN A 59 16.76 25.81 -10.66
N GLU A 60 17.04 25.21 -9.49
CA GLU A 60 17.39 23.78 -9.40
C GLU A 60 16.16 22.90 -9.65
N LEU A 61 15.00 23.31 -9.15
CA LEU A 61 13.73 22.64 -9.42
C LEU A 61 13.36 22.66 -10.92
N GLU A 62 13.58 23.78 -11.60
CA GLU A 62 13.31 23.91 -13.05
C GLU A 62 14.24 22.99 -13.87
N ARG A 63 15.54 22.93 -13.54
CA ARG A 63 16.49 22.03 -14.21
C ARG A 63 16.11 20.55 -14.07
N LEU A 64 15.73 20.12 -12.87
CA LEU A 64 15.34 18.72 -12.63
C LEU A 64 14.06 18.32 -13.39
N ARG A 65 13.21 19.30 -13.73
CA ARG A 65 11.97 19.07 -14.48
C ARG A 65 12.20 18.99 -15.98
N ASP A 66 13.15 19.75 -16.51
CA ASP A 66 13.49 19.79 -17.93
C ASP A 66 14.38 18.61 -18.38
N GLU A 67 15.03 17.92 -17.43
CA GLU A 67 15.82 16.70 -17.68
C GLU A 67 14.99 15.40 -17.77
N GLN A 68 13.65 15.48 -17.68
CA GLN A 68 12.71 14.32 -17.73
C GLN A 68 11.98 14.19 -19.07
#